data_AF-A0A0D0P3L9-F1
#
_entry.id   AF-A0A0D0P3L9-F1
#
_cell.length_a   1.000
_cell.length_b   1.000
_cell.length_c   1.000
_cell.angle_alpha   90.00
_cell.angle_beta   90.00
_cell.angle_gamma   90.00
#
_symmetry.space_group_name_H-M   'P 1'
#
loop_
_entity.id
_entity.type
_entity.pdbx_description
1 polymer ?
#
loop_
_entity_poly.entity_id
_entity_poly.type
_entity_poly.pdbx_seq_one_letter_code
_entity_poly.pdbx_strand_id
1 'polypeptide(L)'
;MRKYRVILNASLMIGLFTSCGLSQADPGTDTAKLMEYWYRLTARDCGSGRLASDCSGLILRGIASKQSYLPWDASPFSHSVEAGGSGLSAGGTSVSYLRKDVEFNGLGMLRYNGFALTPNDFVDDKTQFKIKVLCAFVIDSWTNYRNNNGCGDYQENGNTLGVVEDYCQKLSISNPKAWMEHYDRQTQDPEVTKAHRFQCGFDTTRDYFGSYNKADAFNTFVEARKVLAKDPEEQGDAINTQSELRIETWPDNKYWNRDWSSQDRKKFDAPVASDSDSAKATRLELPIAAFIYESGVDYIDRTTRAFTARDFARDDQRRWVEQGNAWKPIIKVQFPRSIGEDAKFAYYPVDQQIPAPADSRSCDNYIEKLEWDNNYVEPVLGTISSLKITPTACGRKAGVGKTNVVLAELAIKAAALDPNRKDWNFDNMGSSMRRQLACHLDSPDIAENKPTWSLEPARPYVPHDVIMKLPGDNRCNPH
;
A
#
# COMPACT_ATOMS: atom_id res chain seq x y z
N MET A 1 77.13 -7.31 36.24
CA MET A 1 75.90 -6.52 36.44
C MET A 1 75.20 -6.35 35.10
N ARG A 2 73.90 -6.70 35.05
CA ARG A 2 73.09 -6.98 33.84
C ARG A 2 73.01 -5.81 32.85
N LYS A 3 73.29 -6.09 31.57
CA LYS A 3 72.92 -5.26 30.41
C LYS A 3 71.52 -5.68 29.95
N TYR A 4 70.55 -4.76 29.99
CA TYR A 4 69.23 -4.99 29.42
C TYR A 4 69.25 -4.64 27.92
N ARG A 5 68.96 -5.64 27.07
CA ARG A 5 68.66 -5.47 25.64
C ARG A 5 67.18 -5.14 25.52
N VAL A 6 66.84 -4.01 24.90
CA VAL A 6 65.47 -3.69 24.49
C VAL A 6 65.21 -4.41 23.17
N ILE A 7 64.23 -5.31 23.16
CA ILE A 7 63.73 -5.98 21.95
C ILE A 7 62.54 -5.16 21.46
N LEU A 8 62.68 -4.50 20.31
CA LEU A 8 61.55 -3.89 19.60
C LEU A 8 60.73 -5.01 18.93
N ASN A 9 59.53 -5.27 19.44
CA ASN A 9 58.53 -6.08 18.73
C ASN A 9 57.86 -5.21 17.67
N ALA A 10 58.17 -5.47 16.40
CA ALA A 10 57.43 -4.93 15.27
C ALA A 10 56.16 -5.77 15.06
N SER A 11 55.06 -5.35 15.67
CA SER A 11 53.74 -5.93 15.37
C SER A 11 53.25 -5.42 14.01
N LEU A 12 53.25 -6.31 13.03
CA LEU A 12 52.69 -6.10 11.70
C LEU A 12 51.16 -6.03 11.82
N MET A 13 50.60 -4.81 11.86
CA MET A 13 49.15 -4.59 11.75
C MET A 13 48.72 -4.88 10.31
N ILE A 14 48.24 -6.10 10.05
CA ILE A 14 47.46 -6.42 8.85
C ILE A 14 46.11 -5.73 9.03
N GLY A 15 45.93 -4.57 8.38
CA GLY A 15 44.64 -3.90 8.29
C GLY A 15 43.65 -4.80 7.56
N LEU A 16 42.76 -5.44 8.31
CA LEU A 16 41.49 -5.93 7.78
C LEU A 16 40.70 -4.70 7.34
N PHE A 17 40.80 -4.35 6.06
CA PHE A 17 39.79 -3.54 5.40
C PHE A 17 38.51 -4.38 5.40
N THR A 18 37.69 -4.24 6.46
CA THR A 18 36.26 -4.48 6.36
C THR A 18 35.76 -3.46 5.35
N SER A 19 35.64 -3.87 4.09
CA SER A 19 34.75 -3.22 3.15
C SER A 19 33.37 -3.22 3.79
N CYS A 20 33.04 -2.10 4.45
CA CYS A 20 31.66 -1.74 4.70
C CYS A 20 31.07 -1.60 3.30
N GLY A 21 30.52 -2.69 2.78
CA GLY A 21 29.81 -2.67 1.52
C GLY A 21 28.72 -1.65 1.67
N LEU A 22 28.86 -0.51 1.00
CA LEU A 22 27.74 0.39 0.76
C LEU A 22 26.65 -0.51 0.18
N SER A 23 25.58 -0.71 0.94
CA SER A 23 24.45 -1.48 0.44
C SER A 23 23.92 -0.72 -0.76
N GLN A 24 24.11 -1.30 -1.93
CA GLN A 24 23.60 -0.75 -3.18
C GLN A 24 22.07 -0.78 -3.13
N ALA A 25 21.40 0.27 -3.60
CA ALA A 25 19.96 0.25 -3.79
C ALA A 25 19.49 -0.96 -4.59
N ASP A 26 18.31 -1.45 -4.23
CA ASP A 26 17.72 -2.65 -4.77
C ASP A 26 16.18 -2.51 -4.81
N PRO A 27 15.42 -3.49 -5.34
CA PRO A 27 13.96 -3.39 -5.38
C PRO A 27 13.28 -3.27 -3.99
N GLY A 28 13.97 -3.62 -2.90
CA GLY A 28 13.51 -3.42 -1.54
C GLY A 28 13.52 -1.96 -1.09
N THR A 29 14.59 -1.20 -1.41
CA THR A 29 14.62 0.25 -1.15
C THR A 29 13.53 0.97 -1.96
N ASP A 30 13.26 0.53 -3.19
CA ASP A 30 12.18 1.07 -4.02
C ASP A 30 10.80 0.83 -3.40
N THR A 31 10.58 -0.39 -2.87
CA THR A 31 9.31 -0.75 -2.24
C THR A 31 9.04 0.06 -0.97
N ALA A 32 10.06 0.29 -0.13
CA ALA A 32 9.92 1.14 1.05
C ALA A 32 9.46 2.57 0.67
N LYS A 33 10.05 3.13 -0.40
CA LYS A 33 9.72 4.46 -0.91
C LYS A 33 8.32 4.53 -1.51
N LEU A 34 7.89 3.48 -2.22
CA LEU A 34 6.51 3.34 -2.70
C LEU A 34 5.51 3.26 -1.55
N MET A 35 5.81 2.49 -0.50
CA MET A 35 4.95 2.40 0.68
C MET A 35 4.80 3.74 1.41
N GLU A 36 5.88 4.50 1.56
CA GLU A 36 5.80 5.87 2.10
C GLU A 36 4.94 6.78 1.22
N TYR A 37 5.11 6.69 -0.11
CA TYR A 37 4.29 7.45 -1.06
C TYR A 37 2.81 7.11 -0.94
N TRP A 38 2.44 5.82 -0.95
CA TRP A 38 1.05 5.40 -0.81
C TRP A 38 0.46 5.85 0.53
N TYR A 39 1.21 5.74 1.63
CA TYR A 39 0.78 6.20 2.94
C TYR A 39 0.49 7.71 2.98
N ARG A 40 1.36 8.52 2.37
CA ARG A 40 1.25 9.99 2.37
C ARG A 40 0.22 10.54 1.39
N LEU A 41 -0.17 9.76 0.39
CA LEU A 41 -1.17 10.14 -0.60
C LEU A 41 -2.57 10.15 0.00
N THR A 42 -3.13 11.33 0.28
CA THR A 42 -4.48 11.49 0.86
C THR A 42 -5.54 11.81 -0.21
N ALA A 43 -5.41 11.17 -1.37
CA ALA A 43 -6.36 11.35 -2.47
C ALA A 43 -7.79 11.02 -2.01
N ARG A 44 -8.73 11.90 -2.36
CA ARG A 44 -10.17 11.69 -2.12
C ARG A 44 -10.68 10.42 -2.83
N ASP A 45 -10.27 10.26 -4.07
CA ASP A 45 -10.56 9.13 -4.94
C ASP A 45 -9.44 9.02 -5.98
N CYS A 46 -9.40 7.91 -6.73
CA CYS A 46 -8.40 7.70 -7.78
C CYS A 46 -8.92 8.10 -9.17
N GLY A 47 -9.87 9.04 -9.23
CA GLY A 47 -10.51 9.53 -10.44
C GLY A 47 -11.56 8.57 -11.01
N SER A 48 -12.51 9.11 -11.77
CA SER A 48 -13.56 8.34 -12.48
C SER A 48 -14.39 7.41 -11.58
N GLY A 49 -14.67 7.83 -10.34
CA GLY A 49 -15.45 7.02 -9.38
C GLY A 49 -14.71 5.78 -8.85
N ARG A 50 -13.37 5.74 -8.95
CA ARG A 50 -12.52 4.67 -8.38
C ARG A 50 -12.19 4.94 -6.92
N LEU A 51 -12.02 3.89 -6.13
CA LEU A 51 -11.82 4.00 -4.68
C LEU A 51 -10.45 4.63 -4.39
N ALA A 52 -10.32 5.40 -3.31
CA ALA A 52 -9.01 5.95 -2.93
C ALA A 52 -7.96 4.85 -2.64
N SER A 53 -8.41 3.65 -2.24
CA SER A 53 -7.55 2.48 -2.05
C SER A 53 -6.91 1.94 -3.33
N ASP A 54 -7.41 2.32 -4.51
CA ASP A 54 -6.84 1.85 -5.78
C ASP A 54 -5.46 2.47 -6.06
N CYS A 55 -5.18 3.65 -5.53
CA CYS A 55 -3.93 4.39 -5.76
C CYS A 55 -3.22 4.85 -4.48
N SER A 56 -3.88 4.77 -3.32
CA SER A 56 -3.36 5.33 -2.06
C SER A 56 -3.66 4.47 -0.84
N GLY A 57 -2.93 4.75 0.24
CA GLY A 57 -2.96 3.99 1.48
C GLY A 57 -2.36 2.60 1.36
N LEU A 58 -2.17 1.97 2.51
CA LEU A 58 -1.61 0.64 2.65
C LEU A 58 -2.70 -0.30 3.14
N ILE A 59 -2.97 -1.34 2.36
CA ILE A 59 -3.84 -2.43 2.80
C ILE A 59 -2.96 -3.49 3.47
N LEU A 60 -3.15 -3.65 4.78
CA LEU A 60 -2.30 -4.46 5.65
C LEU A 60 -3.06 -5.67 6.17
N ARG A 61 -2.42 -6.84 6.18
CA ARG A 61 -2.96 -8.03 6.85
C ARG A 61 -1.97 -8.52 7.89
N GLY A 62 -2.39 -8.53 9.15
CA GLY A 62 -1.70 -9.28 10.20
C GLY A 62 -1.87 -10.78 9.98
N ILE A 63 -0.80 -11.55 10.11
CA ILE A 63 -0.81 -13.00 9.84
C ILE A 63 -0.24 -13.81 11.01
N ALA A 64 -0.58 -15.09 11.06
CA ALA A 64 0.07 -16.06 11.93
C ALA A 64 1.12 -16.84 11.14
N SER A 65 2.38 -16.69 11.50
CA SER A 65 3.52 -17.30 10.80
C SER A 65 3.98 -18.59 11.46
N LYS A 66 4.87 -19.33 10.78
CA LYS A 66 5.37 -20.65 11.21
C LYS A 66 4.25 -21.65 11.52
N GLN A 67 3.14 -21.53 10.80
CA GLN A 67 2.01 -22.46 10.87
C GLN A 67 2.15 -23.55 9.82
N SER A 68 1.34 -24.61 9.95
CA SER A 68 1.22 -25.66 8.92
C SER A 68 0.57 -25.17 7.63
N TYR A 69 -0.12 -24.03 7.67
CA TYR A 69 -0.72 -23.37 6.51
C TYR A 69 0.12 -22.16 6.05
N LEU A 70 -0.14 -21.72 4.82
CA LEU A 70 0.50 -20.55 4.26
C LEU A 70 -0.22 -19.28 4.71
N PRO A 71 0.50 -18.28 5.22
CA PRO A 71 -0.10 -17.15 5.93
C PRO A 71 -0.77 -16.14 4.98
N TRP A 72 -0.49 -16.22 3.68
CA TRP A 72 -1.12 -15.43 2.62
C TRP A 72 -2.33 -16.12 1.99
N ASP A 73 -2.63 -17.37 2.35
CA ASP A 73 -3.91 -17.97 2.00
C ASP A 73 -5.02 -17.30 2.84
N ALA A 74 -6.24 -17.30 2.32
CA ALA A 74 -7.35 -16.71 3.05
C ALA A 74 -7.67 -17.60 4.28
N SER A 75 -8.37 -17.03 5.26
CA SER A 75 -8.82 -17.86 6.39
C SER A 75 -9.79 -18.94 5.87
N PRO A 76 -9.80 -20.17 6.43
CA PRO A 76 -10.85 -21.14 6.13
C PRO A 76 -12.29 -20.61 6.34
N PHE A 77 -12.46 -19.60 7.19
CA PHE A 77 -13.72 -18.86 7.40
C PHE A 77 -14.03 -17.80 6.34
N SER A 78 -13.09 -17.52 5.45
CA SER A 78 -13.25 -16.64 4.28
C SER A 78 -13.63 -17.43 3.03
N HIS A 79 -13.08 -18.64 2.85
CA HIS A 79 -13.29 -19.44 1.65
C HIS A 79 -14.71 -19.95 1.49
N SER A 80 -15.21 -19.95 0.26
CA SER A 80 -16.39 -20.72 -0.12
C SER A 80 -16.16 -22.23 0.11
N VAL A 81 -17.25 -22.99 0.29
CA VAL A 81 -17.15 -24.45 0.44
C VAL A 81 -16.48 -25.06 -0.79
N GLU A 82 -16.82 -24.55 -1.96
CA GLU A 82 -16.25 -24.96 -3.24
C GLU A 82 -14.74 -24.70 -3.34
N ALA A 83 -14.23 -23.69 -2.62
CA ALA A 83 -12.81 -23.35 -2.54
C ALA A 83 -12.06 -23.97 -1.34
N GLY A 84 -12.70 -24.89 -0.58
CA GLY A 84 -12.08 -25.55 0.58
C GLY A 84 -12.36 -24.89 1.94
N GLY A 85 -13.35 -24.00 2.02
CA GLY A 85 -13.80 -23.38 3.26
C GLY A 85 -14.62 -24.31 4.17
N SER A 86 -14.78 -23.90 5.43
CA SER A 86 -15.41 -24.70 6.50
C SER A 86 -16.94 -24.73 6.48
N GLY A 87 -17.59 -24.07 5.50
CA GLY A 87 -19.05 -23.91 5.44
C GLY A 87 -19.61 -22.75 6.26
N LEU A 88 -18.80 -22.18 7.16
CA LEU A 88 -19.09 -20.93 7.90
C LEU A 88 -18.48 -19.72 7.18
N SER A 89 -18.42 -19.78 5.85
CA SER A 89 -17.77 -18.78 5.02
C SER A 89 -18.48 -17.44 5.12
N ALA A 90 -17.77 -16.42 5.60
CA ALA A 90 -18.26 -15.06 5.47
C ALA A 90 -18.26 -14.65 3.99
N GLY A 91 -17.28 -15.07 3.17
CA GLY A 91 -17.13 -14.72 1.74
C GLY A 91 -16.26 -13.48 1.46
N GLY A 92 -15.58 -12.98 2.49
CA GLY A 92 -14.61 -11.90 2.39
C GLY A 92 -13.41 -12.14 3.31
N THR A 93 -12.37 -11.35 3.13
CA THR A 93 -11.16 -11.39 3.94
C THR A 93 -10.87 -10.03 4.55
N SER A 94 -10.64 -10.00 5.87
CA SER A 94 -10.35 -8.77 6.62
C SER A 94 -8.92 -8.31 6.41
N VAL A 95 -8.79 -7.01 6.21
CA VAL A 95 -7.52 -6.28 6.10
C VAL A 95 -7.68 -4.90 6.72
N SER A 96 -6.60 -4.29 7.20
CA SER A 96 -6.60 -2.93 7.73
C SER A 96 -6.16 -1.93 6.67
N TYR A 97 -6.66 -0.69 6.72
CA TYR A 97 -6.28 0.38 5.78
C TYR A 97 -5.55 1.52 6.48
N LEU A 98 -4.23 1.59 6.30
CA LEU A 98 -3.39 2.64 6.90
C LEU A 98 -3.11 3.75 5.89
N ARG A 99 -3.38 4.99 6.27
CA ARG A 99 -3.04 6.18 5.48
C ARG A 99 -2.70 7.32 6.43
N LYS A 100 -2.07 8.39 5.93
CA LYS A 100 -1.69 9.56 6.75
C LYS A 100 -2.88 10.16 7.53
N ASP A 101 -4.09 10.00 7.03
CA ASP A 101 -5.34 10.47 7.64
C ASP A 101 -6.25 9.34 8.16
N VAL A 102 -5.73 8.09 8.24
CA VAL A 102 -6.41 6.89 8.75
C VAL A 102 -5.41 6.14 9.64
N GLU A 103 -5.11 6.70 10.80
CA GLU A 103 -4.04 6.25 11.70
C GLU A 103 -4.49 5.16 12.69
N PHE A 104 -3.57 4.26 13.04
CA PHE A 104 -3.68 3.26 14.11
C PHE A 104 -2.29 2.71 14.47
N ASN A 105 -2.11 2.11 15.65
CA ASN A 105 -0.79 1.83 16.22
C ASN A 105 -0.26 0.39 16.10
N GLY A 106 -0.89 -0.47 15.29
CA GLY A 106 -0.41 -1.85 15.11
C GLY A 106 -1.24 -2.65 14.11
N LEU A 107 -0.87 -3.91 13.90
CA LEU A 107 -1.65 -4.82 13.04
C LEU A 107 -2.83 -5.44 13.79
N GLY A 108 -3.93 -5.65 13.07
CA GLY A 108 -5.12 -6.34 13.60
C GLY A 108 -4.80 -7.73 14.17
N MET A 109 -5.67 -8.20 15.06
CA MET A 109 -5.52 -9.48 15.78
C MET A 109 -4.24 -9.56 16.65
N LEU A 110 -3.73 -8.41 17.11
CA LEU A 110 -2.49 -8.28 17.90
C LEU A 110 -1.29 -8.97 17.24
N ARG A 111 -1.28 -9.02 15.91
CA ARG A 111 -0.14 -9.52 15.15
C ARG A 111 0.96 -8.47 15.16
N TYR A 112 2.19 -8.93 15.02
CA TYR A 112 3.36 -8.05 14.94
C TYR A 112 4.13 -8.26 13.63
N ASN A 113 3.61 -9.11 12.74
CA ASN A 113 4.08 -9.27 11.37
C ASN A 113 2.89 -9.57 10.44
N GLY A 114 3.11 -9.38 9.15
CA GLY A 114 2.05 -9.38 8.16
C GLY A 114 2.57 -9.22 6.74
N PHE A 115 1.68 -8.81 5.86
CA PHE A 115 2.05 -8.31 4.54
C PHE A 115 1.24 -7.06 4.19
N ALA A 116 1.81 -6.23 3.31
CA ALA A 116 1.15 -5.11 2.68
C ALA A 116 0.78 -5.49 1.23
N LEU A 117 -0.43 -5.16 0.80
CA LEU A 117 -0.87 -5.33 -0.58
C LEU A 117 -0.54 -4.08 -1.40
N THR A 118 -0.23 -4.29 -2.68
CA THR A 118 -0.02 -3.25 -3.69
C THR A 118 -1.37 -2.63 -4.06
N PRO A 119 -1.53 -1.30 -4.03
CA PRO A 119 -2.72 -0.65 -4.57
C PRO A 119 -2.91 -0.99 -6.06
N ASN A 120 -4.16 -1.16 -6.50
CA ASN A 120 -4.51 -1.69 -7.82
C ASN A 120 -3.87 -0.93 -9.01
N ASP A 121 -3.60 0.37 -8.89
CA ASP A 121 -2.93 1.18 -9.92
C ASP A 121 -1.44 0.85 -10.10
N PHE A 122 -0.86 0.11 -9.15
CA PHE A 122 0.55 -0.29 -9.13
C PHE A 122 0.74 -1.81 -9.33
N VAL A 123 -0.36 -2.56 -9.51
CA VAL A 123 -0.34 -4.00 -9.78
C VAL A 123 0.09 -4.25 -11.22
N ASP A 124 0.97 -5.23 -11.43
CA ASP A 124 1.27 -5.76 -12.76
C ASP A 124 0.26 -6.87 -13.11
N ASP A 125 -0.78 -6.51 -13.86
CA ASP A 125 -1.87 -7.41 -14.25
C ASP A 125 -1.43 -8.64 -15.08
N LYS A 126 -0.16 -8.69 -15.51
CA LYS A 126 0.42 -9.87 -16.18
C LYS A 126 0.89 -10.95 -15.21
N THR A 127 1.19 -10.58 -13.96
CA THR A 127 1.81 -11.46 -12.97
C THR A 127 1.03 -11.52 -11.67
N GLN A 128 0.10 -10.60 -11.46
CA GLN A 128 -0.68 -10.46 -10.24
C GLN A 128 -2.14 -10.15 -10.57
N PHE A 129 -3.05 -10.57 -9.68
CA PHE A 129 -4.46 -10.20 -9.79
C PHE A 129 -4.77 -8.98 -8.92
N LYS A 130 -5.74 -8.17 -9.37
CA LYS A 130 -6.26 -7.04 -8.59
C LYS A 130 -7.17 -7.52 -7.47
N ILE A 131 -7.19 -6.76 -6.38
CA ILE A 131 -8.10 -7.00 -5.25
C ILE A 131 -9.36 -6.14 -5.39
N LYS A 132 -10.47 -6.64 -4.87
CA LYS A 132 -11.73 -5.92 -4.82
C LYS A 132 -12.09 -5.62 -3.38
N VAL A 133 -12.20 -4.34 -3.03
CA VAL A 133 -12.79 -3.93 -1.75
C VAL A 133 -14.31 -4.09 -1.87
N LEU A 134 -14.90 -4.79 -0.91
CA LEU A 134 -16.34 -5.04 -0.81
C LEU A 134 -17.00 -3.98 0.06
N CYS A 135 -16.44 -3.73 1.24
CA CYS A 135 -16.89 -2.68 2.14
C CYS A 135 -15.77 -2.17 3.04
N ALA A 136 -16.01 -0.99 3.62
CA ALA A 136 -15.11 -0.33 4.56
C ALA A 136 -15.82 0.00 5.87
N PHE A 137 -15.17 -0.29 6.99
CA PHE A 137 -15.58 0.02 8.35
C PHE A 137 -14.57 0.98 8.98
N VAL A 138 -15.09 1.98 9.68
CA VAL A 138 -14.28 3.07 10.25
C VAL A 138 -13.34 2.56 11.33
N ILE A 139 -13.75 1.53 12.05
CA ILE A 139 -12.98 0.83 13.09
C ILE A 139 -13.31 -0.68 12.98
N ASP A 140 -12.49 -1.56 13.57
CA ASP A 140 -12.71 -3.01 13.58
C ASP A 140 -14.17 -3.36 13.88
N SER A 141 -14.71 -4.34 13.16
CA SER A 141 -16.14 -4.61 13.15
C SER A 141 -16.49 -6.08 13.24
N TRP A 142 -15.57 -6.91 13.72
CA TRP A 142 -15.76 -8.36 13.88
C TRP A 142 -16.38 -9.05 12.66
N THR A 143 -15.90 -8.68 11.48
CA THR A 143 -16.53 -9.03 10.20
C THR A 143 -16.57 -10.53 9.88
N ASN A 144 -15.89 -11.38 10.65
CA ASN A 144 -16.02 -12.84 10.57
C ASN A 144 -17.41 -13.34 10.99
N TYR A 145 -18.12 -12.58 11.81
CA TYR A 145 -19.46 -12.93 12.31
C TYR A 145 -20.56 -12.12 11.61
N ARG A 146 -20.23 -11.45 10.50
CA ARG A 146 -21.19 -10.67 9.72
C ARG A 146 -21.66 -11.44 8.49
N ASN A 147 -22.93 -11.24 8.12
CA ASN A 147 -23.44 -11.77 6.85
C ASN A 147 -22.93 -10.95 5.64
N ASN A 148 -23.36 -11.33 4.43
CA ASN A 148 -23.09 -10.57 3.20
C ASN A 148 -21.60 -10.28 2.96
N ASN A 149 -20.75 -11.33 2.87
CA ASN A 149 -19.30 -11.18 2.69
C ASN A 149 -18.57 -10.52 3.87
N GLY A 150 -19.22 -10.47 5.03
CA GLY A 150 -18.75 -9.78 6.23
C GLY A 150 -19.07 -8.28 6.23
N CYS A 151 -19.99 -7.82 5.36
CA CYS A 151 -20.32 -6.41 5.18
C CYS A 151 -21.69 -5.99 5.73
N GLY A 152 -22.54 -6.94 6.09
CA GLY A 152 -23.88 -6.67 6.64
C GLY A 152 -23.95 -6.92 8.13
N ASP A 153 -25.15 -7.27 8.60
CA ASP A 153 -25.52 -7.54 9.99
C ASP A 153 -24.54 -8.45 10.76
N TYR A 154 -24.21 -8.05 11.99
CA TYR A 154 -23.48 -8.90 12.94
C TYR A 154 -24.41 -9.97 13.51
N GLN A 155 -23.94 -11.22 13.49
CA GLN A 155 -24.71 -12.38 13.91
C GLN A 155 -23.98 -13.18 14.99
N GLU A 156 -24.71 -13.55 16.04
CA GLU A 156 -24.23 -14.50 17.05
C GLU A 156 -25.02 -15.80 16.94
N ASN A 157 -24.33 -16.92 16.73
CA ASN A 157 -24.93 -18.23 16.48
C ASN A 157 -25.98 -18.22 15.35
N GLY A 158 -25.77 -17.39 14.32
CA GLY A 158 -26.66 -17.24 13.18
C GLY A 158 -27.88 -16.35 13.42
N ASN A 159 -27.97 -15.68 14.58
CA ASN A 159 -29.08 -14.78 14.92
C ASN A 159 -28.61 -13.32 14.98
N THR A 160 -29.42 -12.41 14.46
CA THR A 160 -29.28 -10.96 14.65
C THR A 160 -29.40 -10.60 16.13
N LEU A 161 -28.53 -9.72 16.62
CA LEU A 161 -28.55 -9.26 18.02
C LEU A 161 -29.37 -7.98 18.21
N GLY A 162 -30.66 -8.05 17.87
CA GLY A 162 -31.62 -6.96 18.07
C GLY A 162 -31.80 -6.09 16.83
N VAL A 163 -30.86 -5.19 16.56
CA VAL A 163 -30.92 -4.32 15.36
C VAL A 163 -30.22 -5.03 14.21
N VAL A 164 -30.83 -4.97 13.01
CA VAL A 164 -30.18 -5.46 11.77
C VAL A 164 -29.30 -4.35 11.22
N GLU A 165 -27.97 -4.54 11.19
CA GLU A 165 -27.13 -3.64 10.40
C GLU A 165 -27.20 -3.98 8.92
N ASP A 166 -27.00 -2.95 8.09
CA ASP A 166 -26.78 -3.10 6.66
C ASP A 166 -25.75 -2.05 6.24
N TYR A 167 -25.51 -1.95 4.93
CA TYR A 167 -24.68 -0.91 4.38
C TYR A 167 -25.16 0.49 4.81
N CYS A 168 -24.23 1.37 5.18
CA CYS A 168 -24.52 2.74 5.63
C CYS A 168 -25.46 3.48 4.67
N GLN A 169 -25.27 3.29 3.37
CA GLN A 169 -26.05 3.90 2.32
C GLN A 169 -27.54 3.49 2.35
N LYS A 170 -27.85 2.26 2.75
CA LYS A 170 -29.26 1.80 2.92
C LYS A 170 -29.90 2.39 4.17
N LEU A 171 -29.09 2.79 5.15
CA LEU A 171 -29.52 3.52 6.35
C LEU A 171 -29.55 5.04 6.13
N SER A 172 -29.38 5.51 4.89
CA SER A 172 -29.27 6.93 4.55
C SER A 172 -28.10 7.65 5.25
N ILE A 173 -27.06 6.91 5.62
CA ILE A 173 -25.81 7.42 6.18
C ILE A 173 -24.82 7.62 5.03
N SER A 174 -24.52 8.88 4.71
CA SER A 174 -23.71 9.27 3.54
C SER A 174 -22.68 10.34 3.85
N ASN A 175 -22.43 10.62 5.14
CA ASN A 175 -21.44 11.60 5.57
C ASN A 175 -20.91 11.24 6.97
N PRO A 176 -19.73 11.77 7.35
CA PRO A 176 -19.07 11.45 8.62
C PRO A 176 -19.91 11.75 9.85
N LYS A 177 -20.64 12.87 9.86
CA LYS A 177 -21.47 13.28 11.00
C LYS A 177 -22.61 12.28 11.23
N ALA A 178 -23.32 11.90 10.17
CA ALA A 178 -24.39 10.91 10.27
C ALA A 178 -23.88 9.53 10.70
N TRP A 179 -22.65 9.17 10.30
CA TRP A 179 -22.01 7.93 10.76
C TRP A 179 -21.69 8.01 12.27
N MET A 180 -21.09 9.10 12.75
CA MET A 180 -20.79 9.29 14.17
C MET A 180 -22.06 9.26 15.03
N GLU A 181 -23.11 9.98 14.61
CA GLU A 181 -24.42 9.94 15.29
C GLU A 181 -25.03 8.54 15.34
N HIS A 182 -24.71 7.67 14.36
CA HIS A 182 -25.13 6.27 14.36
C HIS A 182 -24.28 5.40 15.29
N TYR A 183 -22.96 5.61 15.27
CA TYR A 183 -21.99 4.92 16.13
C TYR A 183 -22.27 5.21 17.61
N ASP A 184 -22.48 6.47 17.99
CA ASP A 184 -22.69 6.91 19.38
C ASP A 184 -23.97 6.36 20.01
N ARG A 185 -24.98 5.98 19.20
CA ARG A 185 -26.18 5.32 19.75
C ARG A 185 -25.85 3.95 20.34
N GLN A 186 -24.76 3.35 19.90
CA GLN A 186 -24.32 2.01 20.33
C GLN A 186 -23.28 2.07 21.46
N THR A 187 -22.64 3.22 21.68
CA THR A 187 -21.62 3.42 22.74
C THR A 187 -22.22 3.67 24.13
N GLN A 188 -23.51 3.99 24.22
CA GLN A 188 -24.24 4.16 25.48
C GLN A 188 -24.47 2.84 26.26
N ASP A 189 -23.96 1.73 25.74
CA ASP A 189 -24.02 0.41 26.36
C ASP A 189 -22.82 0.19 27.31
N PRO A 190 -22.98 -0.53 28.43
CA PRO A 190 -21.86 -0.88 29.31
C PRO A 190 -20.73 -1.64 28.62
N GLU A 191 -21.01 -2.35 27.53
CA GLU A 191 -20.00 -2.99 26.70
C GLU A 191 -19.39 -1.99 25.71
N VAL A 192 -18.21 -1.46 26.07
CA VAL A 192 -17.48 -0.41 25.33
C VAL A 192 -17.30 -0.72 23.84
N THR A 193 -17.10 -1.98 23.49
CA THR A 193 -16.87 -2.40 22.11
C THR A 193 -18.16 -2.72 21.36
N LYS A 194 -19.35 -2.56 21.97
CA LYS A 194 -20.61 -2.84 21.28
C LYS A 194 -20.73 -2.05 19.98
N ALA A 195 -20.36 -0.77 19.97
CA ALA A 195 -20.39 0.06 18.77
C ALA A 195 -19.61 -0.53 17.58
N HIS A 196 -18.56 -1.34 17.84
CA HIS A 196 -17.80 -2.03 16.79
C HIS A 196 -18.66 -3.04 16.04
N ARG A 197 -19.52 -3.81 16.73
CA ARG A 197 -20.44 -4.81 16.12
C ARG A 197 -21.63 -4.17 15.42
N PHE A 198 -22.09 -3.02 15.89
CA PHE A 198 -23.36 -2.42 15.47
C PHE A 198 -23.16 -1.21 14.53
N GLN A 199 -21.92 -0.86 14.16
CA GLN A 199 -21.66 0.12 13.11
C GLN A 199 -22.09 -0.42 11.73
N CYS A 200 -22.52 0.47 10.84
CA CYS A 200 -22.74 0.15 9.44
C CYS A 200 -21.42 0.11 8.65
N GLY A 201 -21.35 -0.73 7.62
CA GLY A 201 -20.24 -0.75 6.66
C GLY A 201 -20.54 0.08 5.41
N PHE A 202 -19.58 0.79 4.86
CA PHE A 202 -19.74 1.51 3.59
C PHE A 202 -19.60 0.52 2.43
N ASP A 203 -20.66 0.33 1.62
CA ASP A 203 -20.58 -0.48 0.39
C ASP A 203 -19.68 0.23 -0.64
N THR A 204 -18.73 -0.51 -1.21
CA THR A 204 -17.76 -0.01 -2.19
C THR A 204 -17.86 -0.71 -3.54
N THR A 205 -18.88 -1.56 -3.72
CA THR A 205 -19.07 -2.38 -4.92
C THR A 205 -20.04 -1.77 -5.92
N ARG A 206 -20.82 -0.77 -5.53
CA ARG A 206 -21.94 -0.23 -6.31
C ARG A 206 -22.09 1.26 -6.12
N ASP A 207 -22.67 1.91 -7.12
CA ASP A 207 -23.12 3.28 -7.01
C ASP A 207 -24.53 3.32 -6.41
N TYR A 208 -24.82 4.39 -5.66
CA TYR A 208 -26.04 4.52 -4.88
C TYR A 208 -26.91 5.68 -5.41
N PHE A 209 -27.67 6.32 -4.52
CA PHE A 209 -28.66 7.35 -4.84
C PHE A 209 -28.02 8.63 -5.39
N GLY A 210 -28.68 9.24 -6.36
CA GLY A 210 -28.27 10.52 -6.94
C GLY A 210 -26.85 10.45 -7.50
N SER A 211 -25.99 11.37 -7.05
CA SER A 211 -24.57 11.42 -7.44
C SER A 211 -23.63 10.68 -6.49
N TYR A 212 -24.15 10.03 -5.42
CA TYR A 212 -23.33 9.37 -4.41
C TYR A 212 -22.91 7.98 -4.89
N ASN A 213 -21.63 7.84 -5.23
CA ASN A 213 -21.06 6.63 -5.81
C ASN A 213 -20.19 5.86 -4.80
N LYS A 214 -19.64 4.71 -5.22
CA LYS A 214 -18.75 3.89 -4.38
C LYS A 214 -17.49 4.61 -3.88
N ALA A 215 -16.95 5.55 -4.65
CA ALA A 215 -15.80 6.34 -4.23
C ALA A 215 -16.18 7.35 -3.13
N ASP A 216 -17.38 7.94 -3.22
CA ASP A 216 -17.93 8.80 -2.16
C ASP A 216 -18.15 8.03 -0.86
N ALA A 217 -18.58 6.77 -0.96
CA ALA A 217 -18.69 5.85 0.17
C ALA A 217 -17.34 5.58 0.84
N PHE A 218 -16.32 5.23 0.06
CA PHE A 218 -14.98 5.00 0.59
C PHE A 218 -14.40 6.28 1.19
N ASN A 219 -14.60 7.44 0.55
CA ASN A 219 -14.15 8.71 1.09
C ASN A 219 -14.89 9.06 2.40
N THR A 220 -16.17 8.72 2.52
CA THR A 220 -16.92 8.93 3.77
C THR A 220 -16.39 8.05 4.90
N PHE A 221 -15.98 6.82 4.60
CA PHE A 221 -15.25 5.97 5.55
C PHE A 221 -13.97 6.66 6.08
N VAL A 222 -13.14 7.19 5.18
CA VAL A 222 -11.91 7.93 5.56
C VAL A 222 -12.26 9.15 6.41
N GLU A 223 -13.21 9.97 5.98
CA GLU A 223 -13.59 11.19 6.69
C GLU A 223 -14.24 10.89 8.05
N ALA A 224 -15.01 9.81 8.17
CA ALA A 224 -15.54 9.33 9.44
C ALA A 224 -14.43 8.87 10.38
N ARG A 225 -13.37 8.21 9.87
CA ARG A 225 -12.21 7.86 10.69
C ARG A 225 -11.51 9.09 11.26
N LYS A 226 -11.40 10.16 10.49
CA LYS A 226 -10.82 11.44 10.95
C LYS A 226 -11.67 12.09 12.03
N VAL A 227 -13.00 11.95 11.97
CA VAL A 227 -13.90 12.40 13.04
C VAL A 227 -13.70 11.57 14.29
N LEU A 228 -13.74 10.24 14.19
CA LEU A 228 -13.51 9.32 15.31
C LEU A 228 -12.17 9.57 16.01
N ALA A 229 -11.09 9.78 15.25
CA ALA A 229 -9.76 10.04 15.76
C ALA A 229 -9.61 11.39 16.50
N LYS A 230 -10.55 12.33 16.32
CA LYS A 230 -10.56 13.64 16.97
C LYS A 230 -11.61 13.75 18.05
N ASP A 231 -12.46 12.74 18.19
CA ASP A 231 -13.49 12.72 19.21
C ASP A 231 -12.85 12.47 20.59
N PRO A 232 -13.15 13.28 21.62
CA PRO A 232 -12.53 13.13 22.94
C PRO A 232 -12.77 11.77 23.61
N GLU A 233 -13.91 11.14 23.34
CA GLU A 233 -14.31 9.85 23.92
C GLU A 233 -13.70 8.69 23.13
N GLU A 234 -13.64 8.81 21.80
CA GLU A 234 -13.24 7.72 20.91
C GLU A 234 -11.77 7.76 20.44
N GLN A 235 -11.06 8.88 20.56
CA GLN A 235 -9.68 9.03 20.06
C GLN A 235 -8.71 7.93 20.55
N GLY A 236 -8.92 7.44 21.78
CA GLY A 236 -8.12 6.37 22.38
C GLY A 236 -8.35 5.03 21.68
N ASP A 237 -9.60 4.70 21.39
CA ASP A 237 -9.94 3.49 20.66
C ASP A 237 -9.55 3.61 19.17
N ALA A 238 -9.73 4.79 18.57
CA ALA A 238 -9.27 5.07 17.22
C ALA A 238 -7.76 4.77 17.06
N ILE A 239 -6.88 5.24 17.94
CA ILE A 239 -5.45 4.93 17.76
C ILE A 239 -5.11 3.45 18.03
N ASN A 240 -5.84 2.77 18.92
CA ASN A 240 -5.52 1.39 19.34
C ASN A 240 -6.20 0.30 18.50
N THR A 241 -7.22 0.66 17.71
CA THR A 241 -8.01 -0.27 16.92
C THR A 241 -7.98 0.13 15.45
N GLN A 242 -7.69 -0.84 14.59
CA GLN A 242 -7.50 -0.61 13.16
C GLN A 242 -8.82 -0.19 12.49
N SER A 243 -8.72 0.55 11.38
CA SER A 243 -9.79 0.54 10.38
C SER A 243 -9.88 -0.85 9.75
N GLU A 244 -11.05 -1.25 9.25
CA GLU A 244 -11.24 -2.57 8.65
C GLU A 244 -11.86 -2.47 7.27
N LEU A 245 -11.23 -3.12 6.29
CA LEU A 245 -11.83 -3.39 4.98
C LEU A 245 -12.14 -4.87 4.86
N ARG A 246 -13.20 -5.16 4.11
CA ARG A 246 -13.44 -6.49 3.57
C ARG A 246 -13.08 -6.50 2.11
N ILE A 247 -12.13 -7.35 1.75
CA ILE A 247 -11.80 -7.61 0.34
C ILE A 247 -12.36 -8.96 -0.09
N GLU A 248 -12.68 -9.09 -1.38
CA GLU A 248 -13.13 -10.34 -1.98
C GLU A 248 -12.09 -11.43 -1.74
N THR A 249 -12.55 -12.57 -1.22
CA THR A 249 -11.66 -13.69 -0.89
C THR A 249 -11.04 -14.26 -2.15
N TRP A 250 -9.71 -14.38 -2.14
CA TRP A 250 -8.93 -14.94 -3.24
C TRP A 250 -8.73 -16.45 -3.07
N PRO A 251 -8.45 -17.19 -4.16
CA PRO A 251 -8.04 -18.60 -4.08
C PRO A 251 -6.76 -18.79 -3.28
N ASP A 252 -6.60 -19.96 -2.64
CA ASP A 252 -5.31 -20.42 -2.14
C ASP A 252 -4.25 -20.43 -3.24
N ASN A 253 -2.98 -20.27 -2.85
CA ASN A 253 -1.87 -20.19 -3.79
C ASN A 253 -1.77 -21.38 -4.76
N LYS A 254 -2.13 -22.59 -4.32
CA LYS A 254 -2.17 -23.82 -5.14
C LYS A 254 -3.15 -23.74 -6.30
N TYR A 255 -4.11 -22.82 -6.27
CA TYR A 255 -5.10 -22.59 -7.33
C TYR A 255 -4.82 -21.32 -8.16
N TRP A 256 -3.65 -20.68 -8.01
CA TRP A 256 -3.31 -19.46 -8.76
C TRP A 256 -3.00 -19.71 -10.24
N ASN A 257 -2.68 -20.96 -10.63
CA ASN A 257 -2.56 -21.33 -12.03
C ASN A 257 -3.91 -21.79 -12.57
N ARG A 258 -4.65 -20.90 -13.24
CA ARG A 258 -6.05 -21.12 -13.62
C ARG A 258 -6.50 -20.20 -14.75
N ASP A 259 -7.71 -20.42 -15.28
CA ASP A 259 -8.30 -19.52 -16.28
C ASP A 259 -8.91 -18.29 -15.58
N TRP A 260 -8.14 -17.21 -15.57
CA TRP A 260 -8.53 -15.92 -14.97
C TRP A 260 -9.59 -15.17 -15.79
N SER A 261 -9.87 -15.60 -17.03
CA SER A 261 -10.87 -14.98 -17.90
C SER A 261 -12.26 -15.62 -17.83
N SER A 262 -12.35 -16.79 -17.17
CA SER A 262 -13.57 -17.59 -17.11
C SER A 262 -14.75 -16.83 -16.49
N GLN A 263 -15.85 -16.79 -17.23
CA GLN A 263 -17.13 -16.20 -16.79
C GLN A 263 -18.04 -17.22 -16.09
N ASP A 264 -17.69 -18.52 -16.13
CA ASP A 264 -18.47 -19.58 -15.48
C ASP A 264 -18.31 -19.57 -13.95
N ARG A 265 -17.32 -18.83 -13.45
CA ARG A 265 -16.95 -18.78 -12.04
C ARG A 265 -17.94 -17.92 -11.27
N LYS A 266 -18.73 -18.57 -10.40
CA LYS A 266 -19.71 -17.88 -9.53
C LYS A 266 -19.07 -17.04 -8.43
N LYS A 267 -17.92 -17.47 -7.89
CA LYS A 267 -17.17 -16.79 -6.83
C LYS A 267 -15.69 -16.79 -7.17
N PHE A 268 -14.99 -15.68 -6.92
CA PHE A 268 -13.60 -15.50 -7.32
C PHE A 268 -12.62 -16.61 -6.83
N ASP A 269 -12.88 -17.18 -5.66
CA ASP A 269 -12.08 -18.25 -5.04
C ASP A 269 -12.47 -19.67 -5.49
N ALA A 270 -13.69 -19.89 -5.99
CA ALA A 270 -14.21 -21.22 -6.32
C ALA A 270 -13.57 -21.77 -7.62
N PRO A 271 -13.29 -23.08 -7.74
CA PRO A 271 -12.76 -23.69 -8.96
C PRO A 271 -13.81 -23.81 -10.07
N VAL A 272 -13.37 -23.90 -11.34
CA VAL A 272 -14.22 -24.20 -12.50
C VAL A 272 -13.58 -25.23 -13.43
N ALA A 273 -14.39 -25.88 -14.29
CA ALA A 273 -13.89 -26.89 -15.23
C ALA A 273 -12.79 -26.35 -16.16
N SER A 274 -12.91 -25.09 -16.60
CA SER A 274 -11.90 -24.46 -17.47
C SER A 274 -10.54 -24.24 -16.80
N ASP A 275 -10.45 -24.32 -15.46
CA ASP A 275 -9.16 -24.23 -14.75
C ASP A 275 -8.24 -25.42 -15.06
N SER A 276 -8.81 -26.54 -15.53
CA SER A 276 -8.06 -27.71 -15.97
C SER A 276 -7.50 -27.60 -17.40
N ASP A 277 -7.90 -26.58 -18.15
CA ASP A 277 -7.40 -26.32 -19.50
C ASP A 277 -6.03 -25.61 -19.44
N SER A 278 -4.96 -26.40 -19.54
CA SER A 278 -3.59 -25.89 -19.47
C SER A 278 -3.24 -24.88 -20.55
N ALA A 279 -4.00 -24.81 -21.65
CA ALA A 279 -3.79 -23.81 -22.71
C ALA A 279 -4.31 -22.41 -22.31
N LYS A 280 -5.20 -22.32 -21.32
CA LYS A 280 -5.78 -21.07 -20.82
C LYS A 280 -5.29 -20.68 -19.44
N ALA A 281 -4.77 -21.65 -18.68
CA ALA A 281 -4.29 -21.41 -17.34
C ALA A 281 -3.07 -20.47 -17.34
N THR A 282 -3.18 -19.36 -16.63
CA THR A 282 -2.06 -18.48 -16.31
C THR A 282 -1.90 -18.35 -14.81
N ARG A 283 -0.69 -18.05 -14.36
CA ARG A 283 -0.38 -17.90 -12.95
C ARG A 283 -0.38 -16.43 -12.58
N LEU A 284 -1.33 -16.00 -11.75
CA LEU A 284 -1.34 -14.66 -11.14
C LEU A 284 -1.23 -14.77 -9.62
N GLU A 285 -0.29 -14.04 -9.04
CA GLU A 285 -0.04 -14.03 -7.61
C GLU A 285 -0.93 -13.02 -6.88
N LEU A 286 -1.13 -13.23 -5.57
CA LEU A 286 -1.64 -12.19 -4.68
C LEU A 286 -0.72 -10.95 -4.77
N PRO A 287 -1.25 -9.72 -4.87
CA PRO A 287 -0.45 -8.54 -5.09
C PRO A 287 0.22 -8.08 -3.78
N ILE A 288 1.04 -8.92 -3.15
CA ILE A 288 1.86 -8.52 -2.02
C ILE A 288 2.92 -7.53 -2.52
N ALA A 289 3.00 -6.37 -1.88
CA ALA A 289 4.09 -5.41 -2.07
C ALA A 289 5.31 -5.84 -1.23
N ALA A 290 5.08 -6.16 0.04
CA ALA A 290 6.11 -6.53 1.00
C ALA A 290 5.55 -7.43 2.11
N PHE A 291 6.41 -8.29 2.66
CA PHE A 291 6.23 -8.77 4.04
C PHE A 291 6.59 -7.65 5.00
N ILE A 292 5.89 -7.55 6.12
CA ILE A 292 6.09 -6.48 7.09
C ILE A 292 6.24 -7.01 8.51
N TYR A 293 6.95 -6.26 9.32
CA TYR A 293 7.00 -6.48 10.77
C TYR A 293 7.03 -5.16 11.53
N GLU A 294 6.39 -5.16 12.69
CA GLU A 294 6.28 -3.99 13.57
C GLU A 294 7.54 -3.82 14.41
N SER A 295 8.20 -2.67 14.29
CA SER A 295 9.36 -2.31 15.11
C SER A 295 9.74 -0.83 14.93
N GLY A 296 10.61 -0.31 15.79
CA GLY A 296 11.15 1.04 15.69
C GLY A 296 12.05 1.26 14.48
N VAL A 297 11.74 2.30 13.71
CA VAL A 297 12.61 2.85 12.65
C VAL A 297 13.52 3.93 13.24
N ASP A 298 12.97 4.85 14.04
CA ASP A 298 13.75 5.95 14.63
C ASP A 298 14.50 5.59 15.92
N TYR A 299 14.28 4.38 16.42
CA TYR A 299 14.86 3.90 17.66
C TYR A 299 15.17 2.40 17.55
N ILE A 300 16.09 1.95 18.38
CA ILE A 300 16.44 0.54 18.44
C ILE A 300 15.45 -0.16 19.37
N ASP A 301 14.55 -0.95 18.77
CA ASP A 301 13.65 -1.84 19.50
C ASP A 301 14.36 -3.16 19.82
N ARG A 302 14.58 -3.43 21.11
CA ARG A 302 15.25 -4.65 21.61
C ARG A 302 14.27 -5.62 22.29
N THR A 303 12.97 -5.47 22.04
CA THR A 303 11.98 -6.34 22.65
C THR A 303 11.96 -7.73 22.00
N THR A 304 11.61 -8.75 22.77
CA THR A 304 11.37 -10.11 22.24
C THR A 304 10.30 -10.10 21.14
N ARG A 305 9.29 -9.21 21.27
CA ARG A 305 8.26 -9.00 20.24
C ARG A 305 8.88 -8.59 18.91
N ALA A 306 9.71 -7.54 18.89
CA ALA A 306 10.35 -7.06 17.66
C ALA A 306 11.27 -8.11 17.02
N PHE A 307 12.04 -8.85 17.82
CA PHE A 307 12.88 -9.93 17.28
C PHE A 307 12.05 -11.06 16.67
N THR A 308 10.99 -11.48 17.37
CA THR A 308 10.07 -12.54 16.88
C THR A 308 9.35 -12.10 15.61
N ALA A 309 8.94 -10.83 15.56
CA ALA A 309 8.28 -10.21 14.41
C ALA A 309 9.14 -10.27 13.14
N ARG A 310 10.41 -9.86 13.25
CA ARG A 310 11.36 -9.95 12.15
C ARG A 310 11.60 -11.40 11.72
N ASP A 311 11.75 -12.31 12.68
CA ASP A 311 12.00 -13.72 12.38
C ASP A 311 10.80 -14.41 11.72
N PHE A 312 9.58 -13.98 12.03
CA PHE A 312 8.37 -14.41 11.33
C PHE A 312 8.31 -13.86 9.91
N ALA A 313 8.57 -12.57 9.69
CA ALA A 313 8.62 -12.01 8.34
C ALA A 313 9.71 -12.66 7.46
N ARG A 314 10.86 -13.01 8.04
CA ARG A 314 11.92 -13.80 7.38
C ARG A 314 11.46 -15.19 6.96
N ASP A 315 10.75 -15.87 7.85
CA ASP A 315 10.17 -17.17 7.56
C ASP A 315 9.15 -17.10 6.41
N ASP A 316 8.28 -16.09 6.44
CA ASP A 316 7.26 -15.88 5.41
C ASP A 316 7.87 -15.54 4.05
N GLN A 317 8.88 -14.66 3.99
CA GLN A 317 9.62 -14.36 2.76
C GLN A 317 10.26 -15.62 2.16
N ARG A 318 10.88 -16.46 3.00
CA ARG A 318 11.49 -17.71 2.53
C ARG A 318 10.43 -18.65 1.96
N ARG A 319 9.38 -18.93 2.72
CA ARG A 319 8.29 -19.82 2.28
C ARG A 319 7.62 -19.30 1.02
N TRP A 320 7.47 -17.99 0.88
CA TRP A 320 6.89 -17.36 -0.31
C TRP A 320 7.69 -17.69 -1.57
N VAL A 321 9.02 -17.54 -1.51
CA VAL A 321 9.92 -17.87 -2.63
C VAL A 321 9.98 -19.39 -2.86
N GLU A 322 9.95 -20.20 -1.81
CA GLU A 322 9.89 -21.68 -1.92
C GLU A 322 8.63 -22.17 -2.65
N GLN A 323 7.53 -21.40 -2.62
CA GLN A 323 6.32 -21.66 -3.44
C GLN A 323 6.47 -21.22 -4.92
N GLY A 324 7.65 -20.77 -5.33
CA GLY A 324 7.91 -20.27 -6.68
C GLY A 324 7.32 -18.90 -6.97
N ASN A 325 6.99 -18.12 -5.93
CA ASN A 325 6.49 -16.75 -6.11
C ASN A 325 7.62 -15.73 -6.36
N ALA A 326 7.28 -14.59 -6.96
CA ALA A 326 8.21 -13.48 -7.16
C ALA A 326 8.73 -12.92 -5.82
N TRP A 327 10.02 -12.57 -5.75
CA TRP A 327 10.63 -12.03 -4.53
C TRP A 327 9.89 -10.78 -4.01
N LYS A 328 9.65 -10.73 -2.69
CA LYS A 328 9.06 -9.59 -1.98
C LYS A 328 9.95 -9.16 -0.82
N PRO A 329 10.24 -7.86 -0.64
CA PRO A 329 11.06 -7.40 0.48
C PRO A 329 10.34 -7.59 1.81
N ILE A 330 11.14 -7.64 2.87
CA ILE A 330 10.70 -7.42 4.24
C ILE A 330 10.92 -5.94 4.56
N ILE A 331 9.83 -5.26 4.93
CA ILE A 331 9.83 -3.85 5.31
C ILE A 331 9.51 -3.75 6.80
N LYS A 332 10.41 -3.10 7.54
CA LYS A 332 10.16 -2.70 8.92
C LYS A 332 9.15 -1.55 8.93
N VAL A 333 8.10 -1.68 9.72
CA VAL A 333 7.05 -0.66 9.87
C VAL A 333 7.04 -0.15 11.31
N GLN A 334 7.22 1.15 11.47
CA GLN A 334 6.90 1.86 12.71
C GLN A 334 5.52 2.47 12.54
N PHE A 335 4.54 1.95 13.27
CA PHE A 335 3.19 2.52 13.28
C PHE A 335 3.15 3.82 14.10
N PRO A 336 2.18 4.72 13.82
CA PRO A 336 1.86 5.87 14.67
C PRO A 336 1.67 5.45 16.12
N ARG A 337 2.22 6.18 17.08
CA ARG A 337 1.95 5.90 18.52
C ARG A 337 0.82 6.76 19.08
N SER A 338 0.52 7.86 18.40
CA SER A 338 -0.55 8.79 18.71
C SER A 338 -1.11 9.36 17.42
N ILE A 339 -2.33 9.92 17.48
CA ILE A 339 -2.94 10.61 16.35
C ILE A 339 -2.07 11.82 15.95
N GLY A 340 -1.79 11.95 14.67
CA GLY A 340 -0.89 12.96 14.10
C GLY A 340 0.58 12.55 13.98
N GLU A 341 0.96 11.35 14.43
CA GLU A 341 2.30 10.79 14.17
C GLU A 341 2.33 10.01 12.85
N ASP A 342 3.33 10.28 12.02
CA ASP A 342 3.50 9.55 10.76
C ASP A 342 4.00 8.11 10.98
N ALA A 343 3.41 7.16 10.25
CA ALA A 343 3.98 5.84 10.03
C ALA A 343 5.31 5.93 9.26
N LYS A 344 6.25 5.01 9.52
CA LYS A 344 7.55 4.96 8.82
C LYS A 344 7.85 3.56 8.29
N PHE A 345 8.51 3.53 7.14
CA PHE A 345 8.81 2.32 6.38
C PHE A 345 10.31 2.27 6.10
N ALA A 346 10.96 1.19 6.50
CA ALA A 346 12.39 1.02 6.29
C ALA A 346 12.72 -0.36 5.75
N TYR A 347 13.52 -0.38 4.68
CA TYR A 347 14.14 -1.59 4.16
C TYR A 347 15.55 -1.73 4.73
N TYR A 348 15.86 -2.91 5.26
CA TYR A 348 17.22 -3.25 5.68
C TYR A 348 17.61 -4.57 5.00
N PRO A 349 18.74 -4.61 4.25
CA PRO A 349 19.24 -5.85 3.65
C PRO A 349 19.45 -6.95 4.68
N VAL A 350 19.92 -6.58 5.88
CA VAL A 350 20.13 -7.53 6.98
C VAL A 350 18.85 -8.17 7.49
N ASP A 351 17.69 -7.55 7.27
CA ASP A 351 16.40 -8.13 7.69
C ASP A 351 15.89 -9.18 6.70
N GLN A 352 16.42 -9.22 5.48
CA GLN A 352 16.00 -10.15 4.44
C GLN A 352 16.49 -11.58 4.73
N GLN A 353 15.63 -12.55 4.48
CA GLN A 353 16.00 -13.97 4.49
C GLN A 353 16.48 -14.44 3.11
N ILE A 354 15.84 -13.93 2.05
CA ILE A 354 16.25 -14.12 0.66
C ILE A 354 16.82 -12.79 0.15
N PRO A 355 18.08 -12.75 -0.31
CA PRO A 355 18.68 -11.52 -0.84
C PRO A 355 17.84 -10.91 -1.96
N ALA A 356 17.81 -9.57 -2.03
CA ALA A 356 17.13 -8.89 -3.12
C ALA A 356 17.73 -9.27 -4.48
N PRO A 357 16.91 -9.40 -5.53
CA PRO A 357 17.41 -9.57 -6.88
C PRO A 357 18.16 -8.29 -7.30
N ALA A 358 19.25 -8.47 -8.04
CA ALA A 358 20.00 -7.35 -8.57
C ALA A 358 19.13 -6.55 -9.56
N ASP A 359 19.04 -5.25 -9.35
CA ASP A 359 18.44 -4.32 -10.31
C ASP A 359 19.34 -3.09 -10.44
N SER A 360 20.12 -3.05 -11.51
CA SER A 360 21.01 -1.92 -11.80
C SER A 360 20.31 -0.58 -11.99
N ARG A 361 18.97 -0.58 -12.10
CA ARG A 361 18.14 0.62 -12.24
C ARG A 361 17.59 1.11 -10.91
N SER A 362 17.76 0.36 -9.81
CA SER A 362 17.44 0.84 -8.47
C SER A 362 18.49 1.82 -7.98
N CYS A 363 18.05 2.95 -7.45
CA CYS A 363 18.93 4.05 -7.02
C CYS A 363 18.69 4.41 -5.55
N ASP A 364 19.75 4.78 -4.83
CA ASP A 364 19.62 5.29 -3.45
C ASP A 364 18.73 6.54 -3.46
N ASN A 365 19.02 7.42 -4.41
CA ASN A 365 18.20 8.57 -4.79
C ASN A 365 18.10 8.65 -6.32
N TYR A 366 16.89 8.81 -6.82
CA TYR A 366 16.62 9.11 -8.22
C TYR A 366 16.78 10.62 -8.51
N ILE A 367 16.55 11.47 -7.51
CA ILE A 367 16.48 12.93 -7.62
C ILE A 367 17.47 13.58 -6.66
N GLU A 368 18.39 14.34 -7.23
CA GLU A 368 19.39 15.10 -6.49
C GLU A 368 18.80 16.39 -5.91
N LYS A 369 18.07 17.15 -6.74
CA LYS A 369 17.54 18.47 -6.36
C LYS A 369 16.19 18.74 -7.02
N LEU A 370 15.34 19.49 -6.32
CA LEU A 370 14.08 20.03 -6.81
C LEU A 370 14.00 21.53 -6.56
N GLU A 371 13.47 22.26 -7.55
CA GLU A 371 13.28 23.70 -7.48
C GLU A 371 11.98 24.08 -8.19
N TRP A 372 11.19 24.96 -7.58
CA TRP A 372 10.03 25.54 -8.23
C TRP A 372 10.42 26.76 -9.05
N ASP A 373 10.03 26.76 -10.32
CA ASP A 373 10.05 27.94 -11.19
C ASP A 373 8.61 28.40 -11.41
N ASN A 374 8.27 29.58 -10.90
CA ASN A 374 6.95 30.18 -11.06
C ASN A 374 6.85 31.09 -12.29
N ASN A 375 7.95 31.28 -13.02
CA ASN A 375 8.04 32.16 -14.17
C ASN A 375 8.43 31.38 -15.44
N TYR A 376 8.15 30.08 -15.49
CA TYR A 376 8.47 29.25 -16.64
C TYR A 376 7.64 29.70 -17.84
N VAL A 377 8.31 30.16 -18.90
CA VAL A 377 7.66 30.63 -20.12
C VAL A 377 7.50 29.46 -21.08
N GLU A 378 6.26 29.03 -21.24
CA GLU A 378 5.86 27.97 -22.15
C GLU A 378 5.26 28.60 -23.43
N PRO A 379 5.75 28.26 -24.63
CA PRO A 379 5.23 28.75 -25.92
C PRO A 379 3.70 28.80 -26.11
N VAL A 380 2.93 27.86 -25.56
CA VAL A 380 1.47 27.76 -25.78
C VAL A 380 0.66 28.29 -24.60
N LEU A 381 1.03 27.94 -23.37
CA LEU A 381 0.30 28.24 -22.14
C LEU A 381 0.73 29.57 -21.49
N GLY A 382 1.78 30.21 -22.02
CA GLY A 382 2.35 31.43 -21.45
C GLY A 382 3.17 31.14 -20.20
N THR A 383 3.13 32.04 -19.21
CA THR A 383 3.86 31.87 -17.96
C THR A 383 3.11 30.93 -17.02
N ILE A 384 3.68 29.75 -16.78
CA ILE A 384 3.14 28.74 -15.88
C ILE A 384 4.17 28.36 -14.82
N SER A 385 3.75 27.61 -13.80
CA SER A 385 4.73 27.01 -12.90
C SER A 385 5.27 25.68 -13.42
N SER A 386 6.55 25.45 -13.18
CA SER A 386 7.28 24.23 -13.52
C SER A 386 8.09 23.76 -12.30
N LEU A 387 8.08 22.46 -12.07
CA LEU A 387 8.97 21.79 -11.13
C LEU A 387 10.24 21.41 -11.89
N LYS A 388 11.33 22.11 -11.61
CA LYS A 388 12.66 21.81 -12.13
C LYS A 388 13.29 20.69 -11.31
N ILE A 389 13.71 19.63 -11.99
CA ILE A 389 14.25 18.40 -11.41
C ILE A 389 15.69 18.25 -11.87
N THR A 390 16.61 18.09 -10.92
CA THR A 390 17.97 17.60 -11.20
C THR A 390 18.02 16.12 -10.85
N PRO A 391 17.98 15.21 -11.83
CA PRO A 391 18.09 13.78 -11.57
C PRO A 391 19.55 13.39 -11.26
N THR A 392 19.73 12.38 -10.40
CA THR A 392 21.06 11.79 -10.17
C THR A 392 21.55 11.06 -11.44
N ALA A 393 22.84 10.73 -11.49
CA ALA A 393 23.40 9.93 -12.58
C ALA A 393 22.69 8.58 -12.75
N CYS A 394 22.30 7.95 -11.64
CA CYS A 394 21.50 6.72 -11.64
C CYS A 394 20.05 7.00 -12.08
N GLY A 395 19.42 8.05 -11.55
CA GLY A 395 18.03 8.40 -11.84
C GLY A 395 17.74 8.67 -13.31
N ARG A 396 18.71 9.25 -14.03
CA ARG A 396 18.65 9.43 -15.50
C ARG A 396 18.48 8.12 -16.28
N LYS A 397 18.98 7.01 -15.72
CA LYS A 397 19.03 5.68 -16.35
C LYS A 397 17.99 4.72 -15.79
N ALA A 398 17.10 5.19 -14.91
CA ALA A 398 16.11 4.36 -14.23
C ALA A 398 15.12 3.70 -15.22
N GLY A 399 14.80 4.41 -16.31
CA GLY A 399 13.91 3.94 -17.38
C GLY A 399 12.44 3.80 -16.95
N VAL A 400 11.56 3.52 -17.92
CA VAL A 400 10.10 3.46 -17.68
C VAL A 400 9.67 2.42 -16.63
N GLY A 401 10.44 1.34 -16.46
CA GLY A 401 10.16 0.34 -15.42
C GLY A 401 10.36 0.85 -13.99
N LYS A 402 10.93 2.04 -13.79
CA LYS A 402 11.09 2.69 -12.47
C LYS A 402 10.22 3.94 -12.30
N THR A 403 9.34 4.26 -13.27
CA THR A 403 8.50 5.47 -13.25
C THR A 403 7.77 5.66 -11.92
N ASN A 404 7.18 4.60 -11.36
CA ASN A 404 6.41 4.69 -10.11
C ASN A 404 7.27 5.09 -8.91
N VAL A 405 8.48 4.51 -8.78
CA VAL A 405 9.35 4.84 -7.64
C VAL A 405 10.05 6.19 -7.81
N VAL A 406 10.39 6.58 -9.05
CA VAL A 406 10.90 7.93 -9.33
C VAL A 406 9.83 8.97 -9.01
N LEU A 407 8.57 8.71 -9.39
CA LEU A 407 7.43 9.56 -9.04
C LEU A 407 7.20 9.63 -7.53
N ALA A 408 7.31 8.50 -6.83
CA ALA A 408 7.22 8.44 -5.37
C ALA A 408 8.32 9.30 -4.70
N GLU A 409 9.56 9.22 -5.17
CA GLU A 409 10.63 10.08 -4.66
C GLU A 409 10.36 11.56 -4.94
N LEU A 410 9.91 11.87 -6.15
CA LEU A 410 9.54 13.22 -6.57
C LEU A 410 8.45 13.79 -5.67
N ALA A 411 7.39 13.01 -5.42
CA ALA A 411 6.28 13.33 -4.53
C ALA A 411 6.76 13.80 -3.16
N ILE A 412 7.55 12.93 -2.53
CA ILE A 412 7.98 13.05 -1.14
C ILE A 412 8.86 14.30 -1.01
N LYS A 413 9.84 14.46 -1.91
CA LYS A 413 10.74 15.62 -1.88
C LYS A 413 10.01 16.93 -2.18
N ALA A 414 9.10 16.94 -3.15
CA ALA A 414 8.43 18.18 -3.54
C ALA A 414 7.37 18.62 -2.52
N ALA A 415 6.66 17.68 -1.87
CA ALA A 415 5.78 18.00 -0.75
C ALA A 415 6.56 18.51 0.48
N ALA A 416 7.80 18.05 0.69
CA ALA A 416 8.68 18.59 1.72
C ALA A 416 9.25 19.98 1.36
N LEU A 417 9.42 20.27 0.07
CA LEU A 417 9.94 21.56 -0.42
C LEU A 417 8.94 22.70 -0.23
N ASP A 418 7.66 22.48 -0.52
CA ASP A 418 6.59 23.46 -0.29
C ASP A 418 5.28 22.75 0.10
N PRO A 419 5.05 22.51 1.41
CA PRO A 419 3.89 21.73 1.89
C PRO A 419 2.53 22.38 1.63
N ASN A 420 2.48 23.70 1.41
CA ASN A 420 1.23 24.46 1.24
C ASN A 420 0.87 24.66 -0.24
N ARG A 421 1.69 24.14 -1.15
CA ARG A 421 1.53 24.32 -2.58
C ARG A 421 0.33 23.54 -3.11
N LYS A 422 -0.67 24.24 -3.62
CA LYS A 422 -1.94 23.60 -4.06
C LYS A 422 -1.87 22.98 -5.45
N ASP A 423 -1.04 23.54 -6.34
CA ASP A 423 -0.74 22.98 -7.66
C ASP A 423 0.14 21.73 -7.59
N TRP A 424 0.76 21.47 -6.43
CA TRP A 424 1.55 20.28 -6.19
C TRP A 424 1.55 19.88 -4.71
N ASN A 425 0.78 18.85 -4.41
CA ASN A 425 0.86 18.07 -3.18
C ASN A 425 0.55 16.61 -3.55
N PHE A 426 0.63 15.69 -2.58
CA PHE A 426 0.33 14.28 -2.86
C PHE A 426 -1.04 14.11 -3.55
N ASP A 427 -2.08 14.82 -3.10
CA ASP A 427 -3.45 14.71 -3.62
C ASP A 427 -3.59 15.13 -5.09
N ASN A 428 -2.72 16.03 -5.58
CA ASN A 428 -2.75 16.58 -6.92
C ASN A 428 -1.62 16.06 -7.83
N MET A 429 -0.99 14.93 -7.49
CA MET A 429 0.07 14.30 -8.28
C MET A 429 -0.41 13.62 -9.58
N GLY A 430 -1.38 14.26 -10.24
CA GLY A 430 -2.19 13.71 -11.31
C GLY A 430 -1.43 13.03 -12.45
N SER A 431 -2.20 12.34 -13.29
CA SER A 431 -1.72 11.53 -14.39
C SER A 431 -0.81 12.29 -15.38
N SER A 432 -0.96 13.61 -15.53
CA SER A 432 -0.14 14.46 -16.42
C SER A 432 1.33 14.53 -15.98
N MET A 433 1.62 14.73 -14.69
CA MET A 433 3.01 14.85 -14.22
C MET A 433 3.73 13.51 -14.24
N ARG A 434 3.02 12.44 -13.85
CA ARG A 434 3.48 11.06 -14.03
C ARG A 434 3.78 10.77 -15.50
N ARG A 435 2.95 11.28 -16.41
CA ARG A 435 3.10 11.11 -17.87
C ARG A 435 4.35 11.82 -18.41
N GLN A 436 4.56 13.08 -18.05
CA GLN A 436 5.74 13.85 -18.42
C GLN A 436 7.02 13.17 -17.91
N LEU A 437 7.02 12.74 -16.64
CA LEU A 437 8.13 11.99 -16.05
C LEU A 437 8.40 10.68 -16.80
N ALA A 438 7.35 9.91 -17.12
CA ALA A 438 7.50 8.68 -17.90
C ALA A 438 8.15 8.94 -19.25
N CYS A 439 7.82 10.05 -19.93
CA CYS A 439 8.48 10.41 -21.19
C CYS A 439 9.97 10.71 -21.02
N HIS A 440 10.34 11.49 -19.99
CA HIS A 440 11.76 11.73 -19.70
C HIS A 440 12.53 10.44 -19.39
N LEU A 441 11.88 9.45 -18.78
CA LEU A 441 12.48 8.14 -18.54
C LEU A 441 12.50 7.23 -19.78
N ASP A 442 11.69 7.50 -20.80
CA ASP A 442 11.58 6.67 -22.03
C ASP A 442 12.34 7.24 -23.24
N SER A 443 12.73 8.52 -23.17
CA SER A 443 13.35 9.24 -24.30
C SER A 443 14.78 9.69 -23.94
N PRO A 444 15.76 8.77 -23.92
CA PRO A 444 17.13 9.12 -23.56
C PRO A 444 17.78 10.14 -24.53
N ASP A 445 17.36 10.16 -25.79
CA ASP A 445 17.71 11.18 -26.78
C ASP A 445 17.25 12.59 -26.37
N ILE A 446 16.13 12.69 -25.65
CA ILE A 446 15.54 13.96 -25.20
C ILE A 446 16.06 14.35 -23.81
N ALA A 447 16.13 13.40 -22.87
CA ALA A 447 16.18 13.72 -21.44
C ALA A 447 17.42 13.20 -20.70
N GLU A 448 18.08 12.13 -21.15
CA GLU A 448 19.16 11.49 -20.38
C GLU A 448 20.35 12.45 -20.17
N ASN A 449 20.70 13.20 -21.22
CA ASN A 449 21.82 14.15 -21.21
C ASN A 449 21.45 15.56 -20.70
N LYS A 450 20.15 15.86 -20.48
CA LYS A 450 19.73 17.19 -20.00
C LYS A 450 20.07 17.34 -18.52
N PRO A 451 20.81 18.38 -18.09
CA PRO A 451 21.18 18.53 -16.68
C PRO A 451 19.97 18.61 -15.76
N THR A 452 18.85 19.15 -16.25
CA THR A 452 17.58 19.21 -15.53
C THR A 452 16.39 18.86 -16.42
N TRP A 453 15.32 18.38 -15.79
CA TRP A 453 14.00 18.20 -16.38
C TRP A 453 13.03 19.25 -15.85
N SER A 454 11.99 19.54 -16.61
CA SER A 454 10.91 20.45 -16.22
C SER A 454 9.62 19.66 -16.29
N LEU A 455 8.87 19.61 -15.19
CA LEU A 455 7.54 19.03 -15.17
C LEU A 455 6.53 20.12 -14.81
N GLU A 456 5.46 20.24 -15.58
CA GLU A 456 4.51 21.36 -15.51
C GLU A 456 3.10 20.88 -15.11
N PRO A 457 2.63 21.20 -13.88
CA PRO A 457 1.34 20.72 -13.38
C PRO A 457 0.13 21.16 -14.22
N ALA A 458 0.22 22.31 -14.89
CA ALA A 458 -0.87 22.88 -15.71
C ALA A 458 -1.13 22.13 -17.02
N ARG A 459 -0.25 21.19 -17.41
CA ARG A 459 -0.34 20.46 -18.67
C ARG A 459 -1.52 19.48 -18.69
N PRO A 460 -2.27 19.38 -19.80
CA PRO A 460 -3.31 18.38 -19.93
C PRO A 460 -2.74 16.96 -19.95
N TYR A 461 -3.52 15.98 -19.49
CA TYR A 461 -3.17 14.58 -19.63
C TYR A 461 -3.32 14.14 -21.10
N VAL A 462 -2.29 13.49 -21.65
CA VAL A 462 -2.34 12.84 -22.96
C VAL A 462 -1.87 11.38 -22.83
N PRO A 463 -2.60 10.39 -23.40
CA PRO A 463 -2.24 8.96 -23.32
C PRO A 463 -0.84 8.62 -23.85
N HIS A 464 -0.25 7.52 -23.36
CA HIS A 464 1.14 7.12 -23.69
C HIS A 464 1.35 6.93 -25.19
N ASP A 465 0.49 6.11 -25.78
CA ASP A 465 0.53 5.72 -27.18
C ASP A 465 0.30 6.88 -28.14
N VAL A 466 -0.37 7.94 -27.69
CA VAL A 466 -0.57 9.16 -28.47
C VAL A 466 0.71 10.00 -28.48
N ILE A 467 1.35 10.23 -27.32
CA ILE A 467 2.55 11.08 -27.28
C ILE A 467 3.79 10.42 -27.91
N MET A 468 3.90 9.09 -27.88
CA MET A 468 5.02 8.39 -28.53
C MET A 468 4.98 8.52 -30.06
N LYS A 469 3.85 8.96 -30.62
CA LYS A 469 3.70 9.27 -32.05
C LYS A 469 4.06 10.72 -32.38
N LEU A 470 4.29 11.59 -31.38
CA LEU A 470 4.65 12.99 -31.61
C LEU A 470 6.15 13.14 -31.97
N PRO A 471 6.51 14.13 -32.81
CA PRO A 471 7.91 14.40 -33.15
C PRO A 471 8.63 15.24 -32.09
N GLY A 472 9.93 15.00 -31.88
CA GLY A 472 10.82 15.85 -31.07
C GLY A 472 10.41 16.03 -29.59
N ASP A 473 10.67 17.22 -29.05
CA ASP A 473 10.38 17.58 -27.65
C ASP A 473 8.87 17.57 -27.32
N ASN A 474 7.98 17.64 -28.32
CA ASN A 474 6.52 17.58 -28.14
C ASN A 474 6.06 16.24 -27.54
N ARG A 475 6.90 15.20 -27.57
CA ARG A 475 6.61 13.93 -26.90
C ARG A 475 6.51 14.13 -25.39
N CYS A 476 7.45 14.85 -24.77
CA CYS A 476 7.47 14.97 -23.31
C CYS A 476 6.62 16.11 -22.78
N ASN A 477 6.24 17.05 -23.65
CA ASN A 477 5.50 18.26 -23.34
C ASN A 477 4.25 18.38 -24.22
N PRO A 478 3.21 17.56 -24.01
CA PRO A 478 1.99 17.65 -24.81
C PRO A 478 1.23 18.97 -24.55
N HIS A 479 0.59 19.52 -25.59
CA HIS A 479 -0.25 20.72 -25.54
C HIS A 479 -1.70 20.37 -25.89
#